data_AF-A0A7C0ZFK8-F1
#
_entry.id   AF-A0A7C0ZFK8-F1
#
_cell.length_a   1.000
_cell.length_b   1.000
_cell.length_c   1.000
_cell.angle_alpha   90.00
_cell.angle_beta   90.00
_cell.angle_gamma   90.00
#
_symmetry.space_group_name_H-M   'P 1'
#
loop_
_entity.id
_entity.type
_entity.pdbx_description
1 polymer ?
#
loop_
_entity_poly.entity_id
_entity_poly.type
_entity_poly.pdbx_seq_one_letter_code
_entity_poly.pdbx_strand_id
1 'polypeptide(L)'
;ELIGYLKTVKDTLCIDCKRRADSNPLRVFDCKNPACKNAMDKAPKILHFLCPECKAHLQNLLDMLRENGVEYKLNPRLVRGLDYYTRTAFEIQSSSLGAQNAVVGGGRYDGLIKTLGGPEIPAIGFAIGIERLISLISDDLKPALTLPDIFIACLGDRAKRIGTRWIMLLRDNGIRAEMSYSPKSLKAQLRMADKMGAKAAVIVGEDELEKGKVIFRDMKEGNQQEIYMDNLIDNLKEILSGRGNNGSD
;
A
#
# COMPACT_ATOMS: atom_id res chain seq x y z
N GLU A 1 27.66 -17.08 29.42
CA GLU A 1 28.16 -17.94 28.34
C GLU A 1 28.51 -17.20 27.05
N LEU A 2 27.58 -16.46 26.42
CA LEU A 2 27.83 -15.76 25.15
C LEU A 2 29.04 -14.81 25.18
N ILE A 3 29.19 -13.99 26.22
CA ILE A 3 30.35 -13.09 26.36
C ILE A 3 31.68 -13.87 26.39
N GLY A 4 31.70 -15.02 27.08
CA GLY A 4 32.87 -15.90 27.10
C GLY A 4 33.19 -16.44 25.71
N TYR A 5 32.18 -16.90 24.97
CA TYR A 5 32.32 -17.33 23.59
C TYR A 5 32.88 -16.23 22.68
N LEU A 6 32.31 -15.01 22.74
CA LEU A 6 32.75 -13.88 21.93
C LEU A 6 34.21 -13.48 22.16
N LYS A 7 34.74 -13.68 23.37
CA LYS A 7 36.18 -13.49 23.64
C LYS A 7 37.05 -14.47 22.87
N THR A 8 36.62 -15.73 22.71
CA THR A 8 37.38 -16.77 21.98
C THR A 8 37.43 -16.53 20.47
N VAL A 9 36.42 -15.84 19.91
CA VAL A 9 36.33 -15.56 18.48
C VAL A 9 36.64 -14.10 18.14
N LYS A 10 37.09 -13.29 19.12
CA LYS A 10 37.21 -11.82 19.01
C LYS A 10 38.02 -11.37 17.80
N ASP A 11 39.08 -12.08 17.44
CA ASP A 11 39.95 -11.69 16.33
C ASP A 11 39.33 -11.93 14.94
N THR A 12 38.35 -12.82 14.85
CA THR A 12 37.58 -13.08 13.62
C THR A 12 36.43 -12.10 13.40
N LEU A 13 36.06 -11.35 14.44
CA LEU A 13 34.97 -10.36 14.38
C LEU A 13 35.42 -9.09 13.66
N CYS A 14 34.50 -8.47 12.90
CA CYS A 14 34.72 -7.16 12.32
C CYS A 14 34.80 -6.08 13.41
N ILE A 15 35.33 -4.91 13.08
CA ILE A 15 35.54 -3.83 14.05
C ILE A 15 34.28 -3.44 14.84
N ASP A 16 33.13 -3.41 14.16
CA ASP A 16 31.85 -3.16 14.82
C ASP A 16 31.43 -4.27 15.77
N CYS A 17 31.65 -5.53 15.40
CA CYS A 17 31.31 -6.67 16.25
C CYS A 17 32.25 -6.80 17.45
N LYS A 18 33.53 -6.40 17.31
CA LYS A 18 34.45 -6.29 18.46
C LYS A 18 33.91 -5.31 19.49
N ARG A 19 33.39 -4.15 19.06
CA ARG A 19 32.74 -3.17 19.95
C ARG A 19 31.41 -3.67 20.52
N ARG A 20 30.55 -4.26 19.69
CA ARG A 20 29.24 -4.81 20.13
C ARG A 20 29.40 -5.94 21.12
N ALA A 21 30.46 -6.74 21.02
CA ALA A 21 30.72 -7.81 21.97
C ALA A 21 30.84 -7.33 23.42
N ASP A 22 31.26 -6.08 23.63
CA ASP A 22 31.40 -5.49 24.97
C ASP A 22 30.14 -4.74 25.41
N SER A 23 29.43 -4.05 24.50
CA SER A 23 28.25 -3.22 24.84
C SER A 23 26.91 -3.94 24.73
N ASN A 24 26.70 -4.70 23.64
CA ASN A 24 25.47 -5.44 23.39
C ASN A 24 25.80 -6.74 22.61
N PRO A 25 26.21 -7.79 23.33
CA PRO A 25 26.69 -9.05 22.75
C PRO A 25 25.72 -9.69 21.74
N LEU A 26 24.41 -9.52 21.95
CA LEU A 26 23.39 -10.11 21.08
C LEU A 26 23.42 -9.50 19.67
N ARG A 27 23.79 -8.21 19.53
CA ARG A 27 23.88 -7.54 18.23
C ARG A 27 24.98 -8.09 17.32
N VAL A 28 25.84 -8.98 17.82
CA VAL A 28 26.81 -9.70 16.97
C VAL A 28 26.10 -10.72 16.06
N PHE A 29 24.96 -11.31 16.50
CA PHE A 29 24.17 -12.23 15.69
C PHE A 29 23.55 -11.59 14.43
N ASP A 30 23.33 -10.28 14.43
CA ASP A 30 22.76 -9.55 13.29
C ASP A 30 23.80 -9.14 12.23
N CYS A 31 25.10 -9.37 12.48
CA CYS A 31 26.15 -8.97 11.57
C CYS A 31 26.01 -9.63 10.18
N LYS A 32 26.16 -8.84 9.12
CA LYS A 32 26.11 -9.33 7.73
C LYS A 32 27.47 -9.76 7.18
N ASN A 33 28.57 -9.45 7.87
CA ASN A 33 29.92 -9.85 7.47
C ASN A 33 30.06 -11.39 7.50
N PRO A 34 30.50 -12.04 6.40
CA PRO A 34 30.64 -13.50 6.34
C PRO A 34 31.54 -14.10 7.43
N ALA A 35 32.66 -13.45 7.75
CA ALA A 35 33.57 -13.91 8.80
C ALA A 35 32.87 -13.92 10.18
N CYS A 36 32.10 -12.86 10.48
CA CYS A 36 31.31 -12.79 11.71
C CYS A 36 30.18 -13.83 11.73
N LYS A 37 29.48 -14.04 10.61
CA LYS A 37 28.43 -15.06 10.52
C LYS A 37 28.97 -16.44 10.84
N ASN A 38 30.06 -16.83 10.18
CA ASN A 38 30.72 -18.12 10.37
C ASN A 38 31.23 -18.27 11.81
N ALA A 39 31.85 -17.21 12.36
CA ALA A 39 32.30 -17.19 13.74
C ALA A 39 31.17 -17.33 14.75
N MET A 40 29.94 -16.93 14.41
CA MET A 40 28.76 -17.04 15.29
C MET A 40 27.98 -18.34 15.14
N ASP A 41 28.39 -19.26 14.25
CA ASP A 41 27.66 -20.49 13.98
C ASP A 41 27.55 -21.42 15.18
N LYS A 42 28.61 -21.45 16.00
CA LYS A 42 28.67 -22.26 17.22
C LYS A 42 28.36 -21.47 18.49
N ALA A 43 27.90 -20.21 18.35
CA ALA A 43 27.58 -19.38 19.50
C ALA A 43 26.38 -19.95 20.29
N PRO A 44 26.35 -19.78 21.62
CA PRO A 44 25.19 -20.15 22.43
C PRO A 44 23.92 -19.43 21.94
N LYS A 45 22.88 -20.21 21.64
CA LYS A 45 21.62 -19.72 21.07
C LYS A 45 20.65 -19.36 22.19
N ILE A 46 19.98 -18.21 22.07
CA ILE A 46 19.05 -17.71 23.10
C ILE A 46 17.92 -18.70 23.43
N LEU A 47 17.50 -19.52 22.47
CA LEU A 47 16.47 -20.54 22.66
C LEU A 47 16.83 -21.59 23.72
N HIS A 48 18.11 -21.79 24.03
CA HIS A 48 18.56 -22.72 25.08
C HIS A 48 18.53 -22.10 26.49
N PHE A 49 18.31 -20.78 26.60
CA PHE A 49 18.38 -20.02 27.85
C PHE A 49 17.03 -19.40 28.23
N LEU A 50 15.93 -19.86 27.61
CA LEU A 50 14.60 -19.40 27.97
C LEU A 50 14.22 -19.94 29.35
N CYS A 51 13.80 -19.06 30.25
CA CYS A 51 13.17 -19.47 31.51
C CYS A 51 11.84 -20.22 31.23
N PRO A 52 11.31 -20.96 32.21
CA PRO A 52 10.08 -21.75 32.03
C PRO A 52 8.91 -20.94 31.46
N GLU A 53 8.71 -19.71 31.93
CA GLU A 53 7.64 -18.81 31.50
C GLU A 53 7.84 -18.34 30.05
N CYS A 54 9.07 -18.00 29.67
CA CYS A 54 9.40 -17.64 28.29
C CYS A 54 9.23 -18.82 27.33
N LYS A 55 9.59 -20.03 27.78
CA LYS A 55 9.41 -21.26 27.00
C LYS A 55 7.94 -21.57 26.79
N ALA A 56 7.12 -21.48 27.84
CA ALA A 56 5.68 -21.64 27.75
C ALA A 56 5.03 -20.58 26.83
N HIS A 57 5.41 -19.31 26.97
CA HIS A 57 4.93 -18.24 26.10
C HIS A 57 5.29 -18.48 24.62
N LEU A 58 6.52 -18.92 24.33
CA LEU A 58 6.93 -19.25 22.97
C LEU A 58 6.12 -20.44 22.44
N GLN A 59 5.99 -21.52 23.22
CA GLN A 59 5.25 -22.71 22.81
C GLN A 59 3.80 -22.40 22.46
N ASN A 60 3.10 -21.63 23.31
CA ASN A 60 1.73 -21.21 23.05
C ASN A 60 1.61 -20.45 21.71
N LEU A 61 2.55 -19.55 21.40
CA LEU A 61 2.57 -18.85 20.11
C LEU A 61 2.77 -19.83 18.95
N LEU A 62 3.70 -20.78 19.06
CA LEU A 62 3.98 -21.74 18.00
C LEU A 62 2.78 -22.67 17.72
N ASP A 63 2.06 -23.05 18.76
CA ASP A 63 0.85 -23.87 18.63
C ASP A 63 -0.28 -23.06 17.97
N MET A 64 -0.50 -21.81 18.39
CA MET A 64 -1.47 -20.91 17.72
C MET A 64 -1.14 -20.69 16.23
N LEU A 65 0.14 -20.48 15.88
CA LEU A 65 0.53 -20.33 14.47
C LEU A 65 0.24 -21.61 13.66
N ARG A 66 0.50 -22.78 14.24
CA ARG A 66 0.24 -24.07 13.60
C ARG A 66 -1.26 -24.33 13.40
N GLU A 67 -2.06 -24.06 14.41
CA GLU A 67 -3.52 -24.19 14.37
C GLU A 67 -4.17 -23.29 13.32
N ASN A 68 -3.56 -22.13 13.05
CA ASN A 68 -4.05 -21.17 12.05
C ASN A 68 -3.36 -21.33 10.67
N GLY A 69 -2.57 -22.40 10.47
CA GLY A 69 -1.91 -22.67 9.17
C GLY A 69 -0.87 -21.63 8.76
N VAL A 70 -0.29 -20.88 9.71
CA VAL A 70 0.75 -19.89 9.44
C VAL A 70 2.11 -20.57 9.42
N GLU A 71 2.73 -20.65 8.25
CA GLU A 71 4.08 -21.17 8.10
C GLU A 71 5.12 -20.26 8.76
N TYR A 72 6.04 -20.86 9.52
CA TYR A 72 7.12 -20.13 10.18
C TYR A 72 8.41 -20.95 10.24
N LYS A 73 9.53 -20.25 10.39
CA LYS A 73 10.84 -20.85 10.66
C LYS A 73 11.45 -20.24 11.92
N LEU A 74 11.77 -21.08 12.90
CA LEU A 74 12.49 -20.63 14.09
C LEU A 74 13.92 -20.20 13.72
N ASN A 75 14.23 -18.93 13.96
CA ASN A 75 15.56 -18.37 13.77
C ASN A 75 16.20 -18.06 15.14
N PRO A 76 17.10 -18.92 15.65
CA PRO A 76 17.76 -18.68 16.95
C PRO A 76 18.74 -17.51 16.93
N ARG A 77 19.00 -16.91 15.77
CA ARG A 77 19.86 -15.73 15.58
C ARG A 77 19.08 -14.44 15.41
N LEU A 78 17.74 -14.50 15.45
CA LEU A 78 16.92 -13.31 15.31
C LEU A 78 17.13 -12.41 16.54
N VAL A 79 17.87 -11.33 16.32
CA VAL A 79 18.09 -10.27 17.31
C VAL A 79 17.55 -8.99 16.72
N ARG A 80 16.75 -8.28 17.51
CA ARG A 80 16.17 -7.01 17.10
C ARG A 80 17.17 -5.88 17.33
N GLY A 81 17.09 -4.86 16.48
CA GLY A 81 17.96 -3.68 16.59
C GLY A 81 17.65 -2.78 17.80
N LEU A 82 16.66 -3.08 18.62
CA LEU A 82 16.25 -2.23 19.75
C LEU A 82 16.22 -3.08 21.02
N ASP A 83 16.75 -2.56 22.12
CA ASP A 83 17.01 -3.37 23.31
C ASP A 83 15.78 -3.51 24.23
N TYR A 84 14.68 -2.85 23.88
CA TYR A 84 13.42 -2.92 24.63
C TYR A 84 12.64 -4.22 24.40
N TYR A 85 13.06 -5.07 23.44
CA TYR A 85 12.32 -6.28 23.10
C TYR A 85 12.42 -7.34 24.20
N THR A 86 11.31 -8.02 24.42
CA THR A 86 11.13 -9.07 25.42
C THR A 86 10.34 -10.22 24.78
N ARG A 87 10.65 -11.47 25.14
CA ARG A 87 9.95 -12.68 24.65
C ARG A 87 9.90 -12.75 23.11
N THR A 88 8.72 -12.58 22.49
CA THR A 88 8.51 -12.79 21.05
C THR A 88 9.23 -11.74 20.21
N ALA A 89 9.98 -12.20 19.21
CA ALA A 89 10.45 -11.40 18.09
C ALA A 89 10.16 -12.16 16.79
N PHE A 90 9.67 -11.47 15.76
CA PHE A 90 9.31 -12.11 14.49
C PHE A 90 9.54 -11.17 13.30
N GLU A 91 9.83 -11.74 12.15
CA GLU A 91 10.19 -11.04 10.93
C GLU A 91 9.48 -11.69 9.75
N ILE A 92 8.92 -10.89 8.83
CA ILE A 92 8.42 -11.40 7.54
C ILE A 92 9.43 -10.96 6.49
N GLN A 93 9.99 -11.93 5.77
CA GLN A 93 11.02 -11.70 4.77
C GLN A 93 10.50 -12.07 3.38
N SER A 94 11.01 -11.39 2.35
CA SER A 94 10.78 -11.74 0.94
C SER A 94 12.11 -11.97 0.24
N SER A 95 12.24 -13.09 -0.48
CA SER A 95 13.41 -13.38 -1.30
C SER A 95 13.58 -12.43 -2.49
N SER A 96 12.53 -11.69 -2.85
CA SER A 96 12.56 -10.72 -3.95
C SER A 96 13.24 -9.40 -3.59
N LEU A 97 13.48 -9.16 -2.30
CA LEU A 97 14.23 -8.01 -1.79
C LEU A 97 15.65 -8.48 -1.46
N GLY A 98 16.68 -7.86 -2.05
CA GLY A 98 18.08 -8.30 -1.97
C GLY A 98 18.69 -8.43 -0.56
N ALA A 99 19.74 -7.67 -0.24
CA ALA A 99 20.48 -7.87 1.02
C ALA A 99 19.68 -7.50 2.30
N GLN A 100 18.61 -6.70 2.16
CA GLN A 100 17.68 -6.34 3.24
C GLN A 100 16.28 -6.88 2.91
N ASN A 101 16.07 -8.15 3.23
CA ASN A 101 14.91 -8.90 2.80
C ASN A 101 13.70 -8.82 3.74
N ALA A 102 13.83 -8.20 4.92
CA ALA A 102 12.74 -8.05 5.88
C ALA A 102 11.74 -6.95 5.46
N VAL A 103 10.46 -7.29 5.32
CA VAL A 103 9.36 -6.37 5.00
C VAL A 103 8.68 -5.89 6.27
N VAL A 104 8.47 -6.82 7.21
CA VAL A 104 7.86 -6.59 8.52
C VAL A 104 8.83 -7.02 9.60
N GLY A 105 8.97 -6.19 10.63
CA GLY A 105 9.69 -6.53 11.85
C GLY A 105 8.86 -6.18 13.07
N GLY A 106 8.77 -7.10 14.02
CA GLY A 106 8.01 -6.89 15.24
C GLY A 106 8.43 -7.78 16.39
N GLY A 107 7.70 -7.65 17.48
CA GLY A 107 7.92 -8.38 18.71
C GLY A 107 7.26 -7.72 19.92
N ARG A 108 7.36 -8.38 21.07
CA ARG A 108 6.84 -7.95 22.37
C ARG A 108 7.88 -7.08 23.09
N TYR A 109 7.45 -6.08 23.85
CA TYR A 109 8.31 -5.05 24.47
C TYR A 109 7.72 -4.50 25.78
N ASP A 110 7.56 -5.38 26.76
CA ASP A 110 6.79 -5.11 27.97
C ASP A 110 7.38 -3.98 28.84
N GLY A 111 8.70 -3.75 28.78
CA GLY A 111 9.38 -2.71 29.56
C GLY A 111 9.36 -1.30 28.93
N LEU A 112 8.92 -1.16 27.68
CA LEU A 112 9.09 0.10 26.94
C LEU A 112 8.27 1.24 27.55
N ILE A 113 6.99 1.01 27.86
CA ILE A 113 6.09 2.05 28.39
C ILE A 113 6.61 2.58 29.73
N LYS A 114 7.08 1.69 30.61
CA LYS A 114 7.72 2.04 31.89
C LYS A 114 8.99 2.86 31.71
N THR A 115 9.83 2.50 30.72
CA THR A 115 11.07 3.22 30.41
C THR A 115 10.81 4.66 29.93
N LEU A 116 9.62 4.91 29.36
CA LEU A 116 9.16 6.23 28.93
C LEU A 116 8.41 7.00 30.04
N GLY A 117 8.37 6.50 31.27
CA GLY A 117 7.71 7.15 32.42
C GLY A 117 6.24 6.78 32.61
N GLY A 118 5.72 5.82 31.85
CA GLY A 118 4.37 5.30 32.00
C GLY A 118 4.26 4.13 32.99
N PRO A 119 3.06 3.54 33.14
CA PRO A 119 2.85 2.32 33.94
C PRO A 119 3.47 1.08 33.27
N GLU A 120 3.63 0.01 34.05
CA GLU A 120 4.11 -1.28 33.57
C GLU A 120 3.00 -2.01 32.78
N ILE A 121 2.99 -1.81 31.46
CA ILE A 121 2.00 -2.38 30.56
C ILE A 121 2.71 -3.24 29.50
N PRO A 122 2.43 -4.56 29.47
CA PRO A 122 2.91 -5.45 28.42
C PRO A 122 2.41 -5.01 27.03
N ALA A 123 3.27 -5.06 26.01
CA ALA A 123 2.94 -4.58 24.67
C ALA A 123 3.59 -5.43 23.57
N ILE A 124 2.93 -5.55 22.43
CA ILE A 124 3.44 -6.24 21.23
C ILE A 124 3.00 -5.46 20.00
N GLY A 125 3.86 -5.41 18.99
CA GLY A 125 3.55 -4.71 17.76
C GLY A 125 4.56 -5.03 16.67
N PHE A 126 4.36 -4.40 15.52
CA PHE A 126 5.26 -4.49 14.38
C PHE A 126 5.27 -3.18 13.61
N ALA A 127 6.28 -3.04 12.76
CA ALA A 127 6.34 -1.99 11.76
C ALA A 127 6.53 -2.61 10.38
N ILE A 128 6.03 -1.92 9.36
CA ILE A 128 6.16 -2.28 7.96
C ILE A 128 6.86 -1.14 7.20
N GLY A 129 7.80 -1.49 6.33
CA GLY A 129 8.38 -0.52 5.39
C GLY A 129 7.47 -0.37 4.18
N ILE A 130 6.78 0.76 4.04
CA ILE A 130 5.82 0.97 2.95
C ILE A 130 6.51 0.93 1.58
N GLU A 131 7.71 1.51 1.45
CA GLU A 131 8.50 1.48 0.23
C GLU A 131 8.88 0.05 -0.17
N ARG A 132 9.17 -0.81 0.82
CA ARG A 132 9.47 -2.23 0.60
C ARG A 132 8.22 -2.99 0.18
N LEU A 133 7.08 -2.69 0.80
CA LEU A 133 5.81 -3.29 0.43
C LEU A 133 5.44 -2.92 -1.01
N ILE A 134 5.53 -1.64 -1.38
CA ILE A 134 5.26 -1.17 -2.75
C ILE A 134 6.18 -1.88 -3.75
N SER A 135 7.46 -2.04 -3.41
CA SER A 135 8.43 -2.74 -4.27
C SER A 135 8.13 -4.25 -4.44
N LEU A 136 7.24 -4.82 -3.62
CA LEU A 136 6.78 -6.20 -3.71
C LEU A 136 5.42 -6.35 -4.40
N ILE A 137 4.66 -5.26 -4.53
CA ILE A 137 3.39 -5.24 -5.25
C ILE A 137 3.70 -5.35 -6.75
N SER A 138 3.11 -6.34 -7.43
CA SER A 138 3.26 -6.49 -8.89
C SER A 138 2.69 -5.26 -9.61
N ASP A 139 3.29 -4.88 -10.73
CA ASP A 139 2.72 -3.89 -11.66
C ASP A 139 1.32 -4.28 -12.19
N ASP A 140 0.95 -5.57 -12.05
CA ASP A 140 -0.37 -6.08 -12.41
C ASP A 140 -1.47 -5.68 -11.41
N LEU A 141 -1.10 -5.32 -10.17
CA LEU A 141 -2.01 -4.70 -9.20
C LEU A 141 -2.17 -3.22 -9.52
N LYS A 142 -2.72 -2.93 -10.71
CA LYS A 142 -3.14 -1.57 -11.06
C LYS A 142 -4.34 -1.23 -10.19
N PRO A 143 -4.27 -0.21 -9.31
CA PRO A 143 -5.47 0.27 -8.65
C PRO A 143 -6.48 0.62 -9.74
N ALA A 144 -7.73 0.19 -9.56
CA ALA A 144 -8.79 0.51 -10.50
C ALA A 144 -8.83 2.03 -10.67
N LEU A 145 -8.40 2.52 -11.84
CA LEU A 145 -8.45 3.94 -12.12
C LEU A 145 -9.92 4.37 -12.01
N THR A 146 -10.19 5.38 -11.19
CA THR A 146 -11.50 6.03 -11.19
C THR A 146 -11.64 6.85 -12.46
N LEU A 147 -12.06 6.19 -13.54
CA LEU A 147 -12.33 6.80 -14.83
C LEU A 147 -13.60 7.68 -14.74
N PRO A 148 -13.66 8.84 -15.42
CA PRO A 148 -14.90 9.61 -15.51
C PRO A 148 -15.97 8.80 -16.25
N ASP A 149 -17.22 8.88 -15.80
CA ASP A 149 -18.35 8.35 -16.54
C ASP A 149 -18.69 9.28 -17.72
N ILE A 150 -18.55 10.60 -17.53
CA ILE A 150 -18.89 11.63 -18.52
C ILE A 150 -17.75 12.62 -18.72
N PHE A 151 -17.45 12.95 -19.98
CA PHE A 151 -16.62 14.09 -20.32
C PHE A 151 -17.46 15.21 -20.97
N ILE A 152 -17.45 16.43 -20.45
CA ILE A 152 -18.19 17.55 -21.06
C ILE A 152 -17.26 18.31 -22.02
N ALA A 153 -17.53 18.18 -23.31
CA ALA A 153 -16.82 18.90 -24.37
C ALA A 153 -17.52 20.23 -24.67
N CYS A 154 -16.89 21.34 -24.29
CA CYS A 154 -17.48 22.68 -24.39
C CYS A 154 -16.86 23.47 -25.54
N LEU A 155 -17.70 24.09 -26.37
CA LEU A 155 -17.29 24.99 -27.46
C LEU A 155 -17.77 26.42 -27.16
N GLY A 156 -16.84 27.33 -26.92
CA GLY A 156 -17.13 28.71 -26.54
C GLY A 156 -17.23 28.94 -25.03
N ASP A 157 -17.12 30.21 -24.62
CA ASP A 157 -17.01 30.58 -23.21
C ASP A 157 -18.32 30.37 -22.43
N ARG A 158 -19.47 30.56 -23.08
CA ARG A 158 -20.78 30.33 -22.45
C ARG A 158 -20.98 28.85 -22.15
N ALA A 159 -20.70 27.98 -23.13
CA ALA A 159 -20.73 26.53 -22.96
C ALA A 159 -19.78 26.09 -21.84
N LYS A 160 -18.57 26.66 -21.76
CA LYS A 160 -17.61 26.35 -20.69
C LYS A 160 -18.13 26.73 -19.29
N ARG A 161 -18.78 27.89 -19.14
CA ARG A 161 -19.39 28.31 -17.87
C ARG A 161 -20.51 27.36 -17.44
N ILE A 162 -21.37 26.97 -18.37
CA ILE A 162 -22.47 26.03 -18.12
C ILE A 162 -21.95 24.62 -17.83
N GLY A 163 -20.99 24.13 -18.62
CA GLY A 163 -20.32 22.86 -18.42
C GLY A 163 -19.67 22.76 -17.04
N THR A 164 -19.01 23.82 -16.56
CA THR A 164 -18.45 23.86 -15.19
C THR A 164 -19.53 23.65 -14.13
N ARG A 165 -20.71 24.26 -14.29
CA ARG A 165 -21.85 24.06 -13.39
C ARG A 165 -22.38 22.63 -13.47
N TRP A 166 -22.46 22.05 -14.66
CA TRP A 166 -22.87 20.65 -14.84
C TRP A 166 -21.89 19.66 -14.21
N ILE A 167 -20.57 19.92 -14.27
CA ILE A 167 -19.57 19.08 -13.57
C ILE A 167 -19.89 18.97 -12.08
N MET A 168 -20.18 20.10 -11.42
CA MET A 168 -20.54 20.10 -9.99
C MET A 168 -21.81 19.29 -9.74
N LEU A 169 -22.88 19.58 -10.50
CA LEU A 169 -24.16 18.90 -10.35
C LEU A 169 -24.09 17.38 -10.59
N LEU A 170 -23.33 16.95 -11.60
CA LEU A 170 -23.11 15.53 -11.90
C LEU A 170 -22.37 14.83 -10.76
N ARG A 171 -21.31 15.46 -10.23
CA ARG A 171 -20.53 14.92 -9.11
C ARG A 171 -21.35 14.83 -7.82
N ASP A 172 -22.16 15.85 -7.52
CA ASP A 172 -23.10 15.83 -6.39
C ASP A 172 -24.15 14.71 -6.50
N ASN A 173 -24.38 14.22 -7.73
CA ASN A 173 -25.28 13.12 -8.03
C ASN A 173 -24.58 11.78 -8.25
N GLY A 174 -23.32 11.64 -7.84
CA GLY A 174 -22.55 10.39 -7.91
C GLY A 174 -22.04 10.04 -9.31
N ILE A 175 -22.18 10.93 -10.30
CA ILE A 175 -21.63 10.74 -11.65
C ILE A 175 -20.24 11.38 -11.70
N ARG A 176 -19.22 10.57 -12.03
CA ARG A 176 -17.87 11.10 -12.19
C ARG A 176 -17.80 11.84 -13.52
N ALA A 177 -17.62 13.16 -13.47
CA ALA A 177 -17.57 13.99 -14.67
C ALA A 177 -16.29 14.82 -14.72
N GLU A 178 -15.78 15.03 -15.93
CA GLU A 178 -14.63 15.92 -16.20
C GLU A 178 -14.84 16.79 -17.45
N MET A 179 -14.09 17.88 -17.60
CA MET A 179 -14.08 18.71 -18.79
C MET A 179 -12.68 19.28 -19.07
N SER A 180 -12.49 19.91 -20.22
CA SER A 180 -11.26 20.67 -20.48
C SER A 180 -11.37 22.10 -19.91
N TYR A 181 -10.41 22.48 -19.06
CA TYR A 181 -10.33 23.86 -18.54
C TYR A 181 -9.52 24.81 -19.43
N SER A 182 -8.81 24.29 -20.44
CA SER A 182 -8.07 25.08 -21.43
C SER A 182 -8.86 25.21 -22.73
N PRO A 183 -8.71 26.30 -23.51
CA PRO A 183 -9.33 26.40 -24.84
C PRO A 183 -8.79 25.31 -25.76
N LYS A 184 -9.68 24.44 -26.27
CA LYS A 184 -9.31 23.33 -27.16
C LYS A 184 -10.40 23.09 -28.19
N SER A 185 -10.01 22.67 -29.40
CA SER A 185 -10.97 22.20 -30.41
C SER A 185 -11.74 20.98 -29.92
N LEU A 186 -12.94 20.75 -30.46
CA LEU A 186 -13.75 19.56 -30.13
C LEU A 186 -12.96 18.26 -30.28
N LYS A 187 -12.23 18.12 -31.39
CA LYS A 187 -11.39 16.95 -31.67
C LYS A 187 -10.34 16.71 -30.57
N ALA A 188 -9.72 17.78 -30.05
CA ALA A 188 -8.74 17.66 -28.98
C ALA A 188 -9.39 17.31 -27.63
N GLN A 189 -10.60 17.81 -27.36
CA GLN A 189 -11.37 17.47 -26.18
C GLN A 189 -11.84 16.01 -26.20
N LEU A 190 -12.35 15.51 -27.33
CA LEU A 190 -12.75 14.11 -27.47
C LEU A 190 -11.57 13.14 -27.36
N ARG A 191 -10.39 13.50 -27.88
CA ARG A 191 -9.15 12.74 -27.65
C ARG A 191 -8.75 12.70 -26.17
N MET A 192 -9.01 13.78 -25.43
CA MET A 192 -8.78 13.83 -23.99
C MET A 192 -9.76 12.93 -23.23
N ALA A 193 -11.04 12.96 -23.60
CA ALA A 193 -12.06 12.06 -23.06
C ALA A 193 -11.69 10.57 -23.26
N ASP A 194 -11.25 10.22 -24.47
CA ASP A 194 -10.79 8.88 -24.84
C ASP A 194 -9.56 8.44 -24.02
N LYS A 195 -8.53 9.30 -23.92
CA LYS A 195 -7.33 9.04 -23.12
C LYS A 195 -7.65 8.85 -21.63
N MET A 196 -8.68 9.53 -21.11
CA MET A 196 -9.13 9.40 -19.72
C MET A 196 -10.05 8.18 -19.51
N GLY A 197 -10.44 7.47 -20.57
CA GLY A 197 -11.36 6.33 -20.48
C GLY A 197 -12.80 6.73 -20.15
N ALA A 198 -13.24 7.91 -20.57
CA ALA A 198 -14.62 8.35 -20.35
C ALA A 198 -15.62 7.44 -21.06
N LYS A 199 -16.70 7.01 -20.39
CA LYS A 199 -17.74 6.16 -21.01
C LYS A 199 -18.54 6.91 -22.08
N ALA A 200 -18.75 8.20 -21.86
CA ALA A 200 -19.50 9.06 -22.77
C ALA A 200 -18.93 10.49 -22.78
N ALA A 201 -19.24 11.23 -23.84
CA ALA A 201 -19.02 12.66 -23.91
C ALA A 201 -20.33 13.41 -24.13
N VAL A 202 -20.51 14.53 -23.41
CA VAL A 202 -21.60 15.49 -23.61
C VAL A 202 -21.01 16.71 -24.31
N ILE A 203 -21.43 16.96 -25.54
CA ILE A 203 -20.92 18.05 -26.38
C ILE A 203 -21.92 19.19 -26.34
N VAL A 204 -21.43 20.40 -26.06
CA VAL A 204 -22.23 21.61 -25.95
C VAL A 204 -21.47 22.80 -26.54
N GLY A 205 -22.07 23.46 -27.52
CA GLY A 205 -21.68 24.76 -28.06
C GLY A 205 -22.82 25.77 -27.99
N GLU A 206 -22.70 26.90 -28.71
CA GLU A 206 -23.75 27.92 -28.74
C GLU A 206 -25.04 27.39 -29.37
N ASP A 207 -24.95 26.67 -30.50
CA ASP A 207 -26.12 26.10 -31.19
C ASP A 207 -26.91 25.12 -30.29
N GLU A 208 -26.20 24.28 -29.53
CA GLU A 208 -26.79 23.36 -28.56
C GLU A 208 -27.51 24.12 -27.43
N LEU A 209 -26.88 25.17 -26.91
CA LEU A 209 -27.45 26.03 -25.87
C LEU A 209 -28.72 26.75 -26.35
N GLU A 210 -28.74 27.22 -27.59
CA GLU A 210 -29.92 27.86 -28.17
C GLU A 210 -31.08 26.88 -28.38
N LYS A 211 -30.78 25.63 -28.75
CA LYS A 211 -31.77 24.58 -28.96
C LYS A 211 -32.23 23.89 -27.67
N GLY A 212 -31.62 24.21 -26.52
CA GLY A 212 -31.90 23.56 -25.24
C GLY A 212 -31.57 22.06 -25.23
N LYS A 213 -30.64 21.63 -26.10
CA LYS A 213 -30.25 20.23 -26.29
C LYS A 213 -28.74 20.07 -26.37
N VAL A 214 -28.19 19.04 -25.75
CA VAL A 214 -26.79 18.62 -25.90
C VAL A 214 -26.65 17.43 -26.82
N ILE A 215 -25.47 17.22 -27.38
CA ILE A 215 -25.15 15.97 -28.08
C ILE A 215 -24.46 15.03 -27.09
N PHE A 216 -25.08 13.88 -26.84
CA PHE A 216 -24.45 12.79 -26.14
C PHE A 216 -23.76 11.87 -27.13
N ARG A 217 -22.51 11.53 -26.85
CA ARG A 217 -21.68 10.65 -27.67
C ARG A 217 -21.23 9.45 -26.85
N ASP A 218 -21.51 8.24 -27.33
CA ASP A 218 -20.85 7.03 -26.86
C ASP A 218 -19.37 7.05 -27.25
N MET A 219 -18.47 6.97 -26.27
CA MET A 219 -17.03 6.96 -26.57
C MET A 219 -16.52 5.61 -27.09
N LYS A 220 -17.25 4.52 -26.82
CA LYS A 220 -16.96 3.17 -27.32
C LYS A 220 -17.53 2.96 -28.72
N GLU A 221 -18.81 3.27 -28.91
CA GLU A 221 -19.52 3.01 -30.19
C GLU A 221 -19.42 4.17 -31.18
N GLY A 222 -19.14 5.39 -30.70
CA GLY A 222 -19.13 6.60 -31.53
C GLY A 222 -20.51 7.16 -31.89
N ASN A 223 -21.59 6.45 -31.55
CA ASN A 223 -22.97 6.86 -31.76
C ASN A 223 -23.29 8.17 -31.04
N GLN A 224 -24.09 9.01 -31.68
CA GLN A 224 -24.51 10.31 -31.15
C GLN A 224 -26.02 10.43 -31.11
N GLN A 225 -26.53 11.05 -30.06
CA GLN A 225 -27.95 11.39 -29.91
C GLN A 225 -28.11 12.74 -29.23
N GLU A 226 -29.20 13.44 -29.54
CA GLU A 226 -29.56 14.67 -28.85
C GLU A 226 -30.27 14.34 -27.53
N ILE A 227 -29.93 15.06 -26.47
CA ILE A 227 -30.59 14.98 -25.16
C ILE A 227 -31.01 16.38 -24.75
N TYR A 228 -32.24 16.52 -24.24
CA TYR A 228 -32.70 17.78 -23.65
C TYR A 228 -31.90 18.16 -22.40
N MET A 229 -31.59 19.45 -22.28
CA MET A 229 -30.90 19.99 -21.11
C MET A 229 -31.81 19.99 -19.87
N ASP A 230 -33.13 20.05 -20.07
CA ASP A 230 -34.11 19.86 -19.02
C ASP A 230 -33.98 18.45 -18.45
N ASN A 231 -33.75 18.37 -17.14
CA ASN A 231 -33.45 17.11 -16.42
C ASN A 231 -32.20 16.37 -16.96
N LEU A 232 -31.18 17.10 -17.43
CA LEU A 232 -29.95 16.52 -17.97
C LEU A 232 -29.34 15.40 -17.10
N ILE A 233 -29.34 15.58 -15.77
CA ILE A 233 -28.77 14.59 -14.85
C ILE A 233 -29.54 13.27 -14.90
N ASP A 234 -30.87 13.32 -14.88
CA ASP A 234 -31.72 12.14 -14.87
C ASP A 234 -31.64 11.42 -16.22
N ASN A 235 -31.66 12.18 -17.32
CA ASN A 235 -31.46 11.65 -18.67
C ASN A 235 -30.11 10.91 -18.78
N LEU A 236 -29.04 11.49 -18.21
CA LEU A 236 -27.72 10.87 -18.21
C LEU A 236 -27.64 9.64 -17.30
N LYS A 237 -28.31 9.64 -16.14
CA LYS A 237 -28.41 8.46 -15.26
C LYS A 237 -29.11 7.30 -15.98
N GLU A 238 -30.23 7.57 -16.64
CA GLU A 238 -30.98 6.56 -17.39
C GLU A 238 -30.11 5.91 -18.47
N ILE A 239 -29.45 6.73 -19.29
CA ILE A 239 -28.57 6.25 -20.37
C ILE A 239 -27.37 5.48 -19.84
N LEU A 240 -26.74 5.93 -18.75
CA LEU A 240 -25.61 5.23 -18.14
C LEU A 240 -26.04 3.91 -17.47
N SER A 241 -27.25 3.86 -16.89
CA SER A 241 -27.80 2.66 -16.25
C SER A 241 -28.20 1.59 -17.27
N GLY A 242 -28.78 1.97 -18.41
CA GLY A 242 -29.12 1.05 -19.50
C GLY A 242 -27.91 0.36 -20.13
N ARG A 243 -26.71 0.95 -20.02
CA ARG A 243 -25.45 0.34 -20.45
C ARG A 243 -24.89 -0.71 -19.48
N GLY A 244 -25.28 -0.67 -18.21
CA GLY A 244 -24.78 -1.59 -17.18
C GLY A 244 -25.29 -3.03 -17.36
N ASN A 245 -26.42 -3.23 -18.04
CA ASN A 245 -27.05 -4.54 -18.22
C ASN A 245 -26.63 -5.30 -19.49
N ASN A 246 -25.88 -4.68 -20.40
CA ASN A 246 -25.49 -5.29 -21.69
C ASN A 246 -23.99 -5.70 -21.75
N GLY A 247 -23.34 -5.88 -20.60
CA GLY A 247 -21.88 -6.08 -20.52
C GLY A 247 -21.41 -7.27 -19.69
N SER A 248 -22.30 -8.18 -19.32
CA SER A 248 -21.95 -9.42 -18.61
C SER A 248 -22.50 -10.62 -19.37
N ASP A 249 -21.80 -10.98 -20.45
CA ASP A 249 -21.72 -12.33 -21.03
C ASP A 249 -20.25 -12.57 -21.45
#